data_AF-A0A0Q1B4V3-F1
#
_entry.id   AF-A0A0Q1B4V3-F1
#
_cell.length_a   1.000
_cell.length_b   1.000
_cell.length_c   1.000
_cell.angle_alpha   90.00
_cell.angle_beta   90.00
_cell.angle_gamma   90.00
#
_symmetry.space_group_name_H-M   'P 1'
#
loop_
_entity.id
_entity.type
_entity.pdbx_description
1 polymer ?
#
loop_
_entity_poly.entity_id
_entity_poly.type
_entity_poly.pdbx_seq_one_letter_code
_entity_poly.pdbx_strand_id
1 'polypeptide(L)'
;MSRGLPRKVKISLEKAIDSSLLAVENYNKPAIKFKSGSYIVLMIIAWTALFHSIFFKRKIKPFYRKPDSKRFIRIDGEYKYWELQKCLDKYFQSVTQNPVRNNLEFFIKLRNKIEHKSLPEIDSNIFGECQSLLFNFDNLIEKEFGHKYCIREALTFSLQLFPSTESLTNAIKINTVAQNILNFINNYRSSISSNVIESGQYSFKAFLIQVSNHQSRDALPVQFIQWDKLSPTSTL
;
A
#
# COMPACT_ATOMS: atom_id res chain seq x y z
N MET A 1 -24.06 -24.87 4.05
CA MET A 1 -23.97 -23.52 3.44
C MET A 1 -23.15 -22.63 4.38
N SER A 2 -21.97 -22.17 3.96
CA SER A 2 -21.20 -21.23 4.76
C SER A 2 -22.00 -19.93 4.91
N ARG A 3 -22.29 -19.51 6.14
CA ARG A 3 -22.96 -18.23 6.40
C ARG A 3 -22.10 -17.12 5.77
N GLY A 4 -22.69 -16.29 4.93
CA GLY A 4 -22.02 -15.15 4.31
C GLY A 4 -21.42 -14.19 5.35
N LEU A 5 -20.50 -13.32 4.90
CA LEU A 5 -19.86 -12.35 5.78
C LEU A 5 -20.91 -11.44 6.46
N PRO A 6 -20.75 -11.11 7.76
CA PRO A 6 -21.64 -10.17 8.43
C PRO A 6 -21.71 -8.82 7.70
N ARG A 7 -22.87 -8.15 7.72
CA ARG A 7 -23.08 -6.90 6.98
C ARG A 7 -21.99 -5.84 7.19
N LYS A 8 -21.56 -5.62 8.44
CA LYS A 8 -20.50 -4.65 8.76
C LYS A 8 -19.14 -5.03 8.16
N VAL A 9 -18.82 -6.32 8.13
CA VAL A 9 -17.61 -6.85 7.50
C VAL A 9 -17.66 -6.60 6.00
N LYS A 10 -18.79 -6.92 5.36
CA LYS A 10 -19.00 -6.71 3.92
C LYS A 10 -18.84 -5.24 3.52
N ILE A 11 -19.52 -4.31 4.21
CA ILE A 11 -19.44 -2.88 3.92
C ILE A 11 -18.01 -2.34 4.03
N SER A 12 -17.29 -2.71 5.11
CA SER A 12 -15.91 -2.26 5.29
C SER A 12 -14.96 -2.90 4.27
N LEU A 13 -15.20 -4.15 3.87
CA LEU A 13 -14.40 -4.83 2.85
C LEU A 13 -14.61 -4.22 1.46
N GLU A 14 -15.86 -3.96 1.07
CA GLU A 14 -16.20 -3.30 -0.19
C GLU A 14 -15.53 -1.92 -0.27
N LYS A 15 -15.67 -1.10 0.79
CA LYS A 15 -14.97 0.19 0.87
C LYS A 15 -13.45 0.04 0.72
N ALA A 16 -12.86 -0.99 1.31
CA ALA A 16 -11.42 -1.24 1.21
C ALA A 16 -11.00 -1.51 -0.24
N ILE A 17 -11.73 -2.42 -0.91
CA ILE A 17 -11.50 -2.81 -2.30
C ILE A 17 -11.67 -1.60 -3.23
N ASP A 18 -12.83 -0.92 -3.18
CA ASP A 18 -13.13 0.21 -4.06
C ASP A 18 -12.11 1.35 -3.89
N SER A 19 -11.73 1.66 -2.66
CA SER A 19 -10.71 2.70 -2.38
C SER A 19 -9.34 2.31 -2.96
N SER A 20 -8.97 1.04 -2.88
CA SER A 20 -7.69 0.56 -3.42
C SER A 20 -7.66 0.57 -4.95
N LEU A 21 -8.76 0.17 -5.61
CA LEU A 21 -8.88 0.20 -7.07
C LEU A 21 -8.79 1.64 -7.60
N LEU A 22 -9.52 2.57 -6.95
CA LEU A 22 -9.45 3.98 -7.30
C LEU A 22 -8.05 4.58 -7.05
N ALA A 23 -7.34 4.11 -6.01
CA ALA A 23 -5.95 4.52 -5.79
C ALA A 23 -5.07 4.13 -6.98
N VAL A 24 -5.14 2.88 -7.41
CA VAL A 24 -4.35 2.36 -8.54
C VAL A 24 -4.69 3.08 -9.84
N GLU A 25 -5.97 3.34 -10.10
CA GLU A 25 -6.41 4.11 -11.26
C GLU A 25 -5.78 5.51 -11.28
N ASN A 26 -5.81 6.21 -10.15
CA ASN A 26 -5.23 7.55 -10.04
C ASN A 26 -3.70 7.54 -10.15
N TYR A 27 -3.03 6.52 -9.61
CA TYR A 27 -1.58 6.38 -9.70
C TYR A 27 -1.11 6.19 -11.15
N ASN A 28 -1.88 5.42 -11.94
CA ASN A 28 -1.55 5.10 -13.34
C ASN A 28 -1.95 6.19 -14.34
N LYS A 29 -2.64 7.27 -13.93
CA LYS A 29 -3.02 8.36 -14.85
C LYS A 29 -1.82 9.25 -15.20
N PRO A 30 -1.43 9.37 -16.48
CA PRO A 30 -0.17 10.00 -16.88
C PRO A 30 -0.11 11.53 -16.67
N ALA A 31 -1.26 12.22 -16.71
CA ALA A 31 -1.30 13.69 -16.73
C ALA A 31 -1.52 14.35 -15.35
N ILE A 32 -1.63 13.56 -14.26
CA ILE A 32 -1.97 14.07 -12.93
C ILE A 32 -0.70 14.27 -12.09
N LYS A 33 -0.39 15.53 -11.76
CA LYS A 33 0.77 15.90 -10.91
C LYS A 33 0.66 15.38 -9.47
N PHE A 34 -0.55 15.17 -8.96
CA PHE A 34 -0.82 14.70 -7.59
C PHE A 34 -1.11 13.19 -7.52
N LYS A 35 -0.64 12.39 -8.48
CA LYS A 35 -0.98 10.96 -8.56
C LYS A 35 -0.52 10.15 -7.35
N SER A 36 0.72 10.31 -6.89
CA SER A 36 1.21 9.62 -5.67
C SER A 36 0.51 10.10 -4.40
N GLY A 37 0.24 11.41 -4.29
CA GLY A 37 -0.48 11.95 -3.14
C GLY A 37 -1.89 11.37 -3.04
N SER A 38 -2.62 11.35 -4.16
CA SER A 38 -3.95 10.74 -4.25
C SER A 38 -3.92 9.25 -3.93
N TYR A 39 -2.96 8.52 -4.50
CA TYR A 39 -2.75 7.10 -4.23
C TYR A 39 -2.54 6.82 -2.74
N ILE A 40 -1.65 7.56 -2.09
CA ILE A 40 -1.34 7.37 -0.66
C ILE A 40 -2.58 7.62 0.19
N VAL A 41 -3.32 8.71 -0.05
CA VAL A 41 -4.53 9.01 0.72
C VAL A 41 -5.58 7.91 0.56
N LEU A 42 -5.84 7.46 -0.68
CA LEU A 42 -6.81 6.41 -0.96
C LEU A 42 -6.38 5.06 -0.40
N MET A 43 -5.09 4.71 -0.47
CA MET A 43 -4.56 3.49 0.13
C MET A 43 -4.64 3.52 1.67
N ILE A 44 -4.41 4.66 2.32
CA ILE A 44 -4.61 4.79 3.77
C ILE A 44 -6.09 4.54 4.14
N ILE A 45 -7.02 5.05 3.34
CA ILE A 45 -8.46 4.78 3.52
C ILE A 45 -8.75 3.28 3.31
N ALA A 46 -8.20 2.68 2.25
CA ALA A 46 -8.36 1.27 1.92
C ALA A 46 -7.88 0.38 3.07
N TRP A 47 -6.65 0.58 3.55
CA TRP A 47 -6.07 -0.16 4.67
C TRP A 47 -6.85 0.03 5.97
N THR A 48 -7.31 1.25 6.26
CA THR A 48 -8.15 1.51 7.45
C THR A 48 -9.44 0.69 7.39
N ALA A 49 -10.12 0.71 6.24
CA ALA A 49 -11.35 -0.05 6.03
C ALA A 49 -11.10 -1.58 6.07
N LEU A 50 -9.97 -2.05 5.53
CA LEU A 50 -9.56 -3.45 5.61
C LEU A 50 -9.39 -3.90 7.06
N PHE A 51 -8.64 -3.14 7.87
CA PHE A 51 -8.48 -3.47 9.28
C PHE A 51 -9.80 -3.41 10.06
N HIS A 52 -10.68 -2.45 9.77
CA HIS A 52 -12.02 -2.43 10.36
C HIS A 52 -12.81 -3.68 10.02
N SER A 53 -12.76 -4.12 8.76
CA SER A 53 -13.39 -5.37 8.31
C SER A 53 -12.84 -6.58 9.06
N ILE A 54 -11.51 -6.70 9.17
CA ILE A 54 -10.83 -7.76 9.91
C ILE A 54 -11.26 -7.76 11.38
N PHE A 55 -11.27 -6.60 12.03
CA PHE A 55 -11.70 -6.50 13.43
C PHE A 55 -13.17 -6.89 13.62
N PHE A 56 -14.07 -6.42 12.75
CA PHE A 56 -15.47 -6.83 12.79
C PHE A 56 -15.64 -8.34 12.57
N LYS A 57 -14.88 -8.94 11.65
CA LYS A 57 -14.86 -10.40 11.42
C LYS A 57 -14.43 -11.14 12.70
N ARG A 58 -13.45 -10.59 13.42
CA ARG A 58 -12.96 -11.09 14.71
C ARG A 58 -13.83 -10.68 15.91
N LYS A 59 -15.01 -10.09 15.69
CA LYS A 59 -15.95 -9.59 16.72
C LYS A 59 -15.37 -8.48 17.63
N ILE A 60 -14.32 -7.79 17.16
CA ILE A 60 -13.73 -6.62 17.80
C ILE A 60 -14.40 -5.37 17.23
N LYS A 61 -14.81 -4.44 18.10
CA LYS A 61 -15.38 -3.15 17.71
C LYS A 61 -14.25 -2.11 17.66
N PRO A 62 -13.82 -1.63 16.49
CA PRO A 62 -12.67 -0.73 16.35
C PRO A 62 -13.07 0.72 16.68
N PHE A 63 -13.61 0.95 17.88
CA PHE A 63 -14.09 2.25 18.35
C PHE A 63 -13.35 2.68 19.60
N TYR A 64 -13.14 3.98 19.75
CA TYR A 64 -12.63 4.54 20.99
C TYR A 64 -13.63 4.37 22.13
N ARG A 65 -13.12 4.07 23.33
CA ARG A 65 -13.89 4.03 24.58
C ARG A 65 -13.63 5.28 25.39
N LYS A 66 -14.63 5.71 26.15
CA LYS A 66 -14.44 6.77 27.15
C LYS A 66 -13.44 6.27 28.22
N PRO A 67 -12.61 7.17 28.78
CA PRO A 67 -11.78 6.83 29.94
C PRO A 67 -12.63 6.15 31.03
N ASP A 68 -12.11 5.08 31.61
CA ASP A 68 -12.72 4.35 32.73
C ASP A 68 -14.16 3.85 32.50
N SER A 69 -14.56 3.67 31.23
CA SER A 69 -15.91 3.25 30.87
C SER A 69 -15.94 2.16 29.80
N LYS A 70 -16.93 1.28 29.90
CA LYS A 70 -17.28 0.33 28.82
C LYS A 70 -17.98 1.02 27.64
N ARG A 71 -18.38 2.29 27.77
CA ARG A 71 -19.10 3.06 26.74
C ARG A 71 -18.14 3.56 25.65
N PHE A 72 -18.60 3.52 24.40
CA PHE A 72 -17.87 4.07 23.25
C PHE A 72 -18.02 5.58 23.15
N ILE A 73 -16.99 6.25 22.63
CA ILE A 73 -17.02 7.67 22.28
C ILE A 73 -17.87 7.84 21.02
N ARG A 74 -18.70 8.89 21.03
CA ARG A 74 -19.43 9.35 19.85
C ARG A 74 -19.09 10.81 19.56
N ILE A 75 -19.00 11.16 18.27
CA ILE A 75 -18.82 12.51 17.74
C ILE A 75 -19.92 12.68 16.70
N ASP A 76 -20.70 13.76 16.80
CA ASP A 76 -21.83 14.06 15.89
C ASP A 76 -22.81 12.89 15.71
N GLY A 77 -23.08 12.17 16.80
CA GLY A 77 -24.00 11.02 16.83
C GLY A 77 -23.39 9.68 16.38
N GLU A 78 -22.20 9.69 15.77
CA GLU A 78 -21.54 8.49 15.25
C GLU A 78 -20.42 7.98 16.16
N TYR A 79 -20.10 6.68 16.09
CA TYR A 79 -18.97 6.13 16.86
C TYR A 79 -17.64 6.69 16.34
N LYS A 80 -16.74 7.08 17.26
CA LYS A 80 -15.37 7.45 16.89
C LYS A 80 -14.57 6.18 16.56
N TYR A 81 -14.38 5.91 15.27
CA TYR A 81 -13.58 4.78 14.79
C TYR A 81 -12.09 4.97 15.08
N TRP A 82 -11.37 3.86 15.21
CA TRP A 82 -9.91 3.85 15.21
C TRP A 82 -9.38 4.28 13.84
N GLU A 83 -8.42 5.18 13.83
CA GLU A 83 -7.58 5.48 12.68
C GLU A 83 -6.59 4.34 12.39
N LEU A 84 -5.92 4.41 11.23
CA LEU A 84 -5.02 3.36 10.78
C LEU A 84 -3.92 3.05 11.81
N GLN A 85 -3.28 4.07 12.39
CA GLN A 85 -2.22 3.86 13.39
C GLN A 85 -2.72 3.01 14.55
N LYS A 86 -3.88 3.34 15.12
CA LYS A 86 -4.48 2.55 16.19
C LYS A 86 -4.84 1.13 15.74
N CYS A 87 -5.24 0.95 14.48
CA CYS A 87 -5.47 -0.37 13.91
C CYS A 87 -4.16 -1.19 13.84
N LEU A 88 -3.04 -0.58 13.41
CA LEU A 88 -1.73 -1.23 13.38
C LEU A 88 -1.31 -1.67 14.79
N ASP A 89 -1.43 -0.77 15.77
CA ASP A 89 -1.07 -1.07 17.16
C ASP A 89 -1.87 -2.26 17.71
N LYS A 90 -3.15 -2.37 17.35
CA LYS A 90 -4.02 -3.46 17.79
C LYS A 90 -3.79 -4.76 17.03
N TYR A 91 -3.39 -4.68 15.76
CA TYR A 91 -3.17 -5.86 14.92
C TYR A 91 -1.79 -6.48 15.12
N PHE A 92 -0.73 -5.66 15.10
CA PHE A 92 0.66 -6.09 15.26
C PHE A 92 1.12 -6.15 16.71
N GLN A 93 0.36 -5.54 17.65
CA GLN A 93 0.68 -5.55 19.07
C GLN A 93 2.11 -5.03 19.32
N SER A 94 2.94 -5.80 20.04
CA SER A 94 4.34 -5.47 20.35
C SER A 94 5.32 -5.67 19.18
N VAL A 95 4.88 -6.25 18.06
CA VAL A 95 5.77 -6.52 16.91
C VAL A 95 6.02 -5.22 16.14
N THR A 96 7.18 -4.61 16.35
CA THR A 96 7.56 -3.32 15.73
C THR A 96 8.39 -3.48 14.47
N GLN A 97 9.24 -4.51 14.36
CA GLN A 97 10.12 -4.73 13.20
C GLN A 97 9.48 -5.62 12.12
N ASN A 98 8.18 -5.43 11.85
CA ASN A 98 7.50 -6.12 10.76
C ASN A 98 7.56 -5.27 9.47
N PRO A 99 8.00 -5.82 8.31
CA PRO A 99 8.08 -5.08 7.05
C PRO A 99 6.78 -4.42 6.61
N VAL A 100 5.66 -5.13 6.69
CA VAL A 100 4.33 -4.60 6.31
C VAL A 100 3.92 -3.46 7.26
N ARG A 101 4.12 -3.64 8.57
CA ARG A 101 3.84 -2.59 9.56
C ARG A 101 4.67 -1.33 9.29
N ASN A 102 5.97 -1.49 9.07
CA ASN A 102 6.87 -0.35 8.81
C ASN A 102 6.55 0.35 7.48
N ASN A 103 6.17 -0.40 6.45
CA ASN A 103 5.66 0.21 5.21
C ASN A 103 4.39 1.04 5.47
N LEU A 104 3.44 0.55 6.27
CA LEU A 104 2.22 1.28 6.62
C LEU A 104 2.50 2.52 7.48
N GLU A 105 3.37 2.40 8.49
CA GLU A 105 3.76 3.53 9.35
C GLU A 105 4.51 4.61 8.57
N PHE A 106 5.33 4.23 7.58
CA PHE A 106 5.93 5.16 6.63
C PHE A 106 4.85 5.99 5.92
N PHE A 107 3.83 5.36 5.34
CA PHE A 107 2.77 6.08 4.63
C PHE A 107 1.82 6.86 5.54
N ILE A 108 1.58 6.43 6.78
CA ILE A 108 0.83 7.24 7.76
C ILE A 108 1.56 8.56 8.03
N LYS A 109 2.86 8.48 8.30
CA LYS A 109 3.70 9.67 8.55
C LYS A 109 3.84 10.53 7.31
N LEU A 110 3.97 9.91 6.13
CA LEU A 110 4.07 10.61 4.86
C LEU A 110 2.75 11.35 4.54
N ARG A 111 1.58 10.70 4.70
CA ARG A 111 0.26 11.31 4.49
C ARG A 111 0.09 12.61 5.25
N ASN A 112 0.52 12.66 6.51
CA ASN A 112 0.45 13.89 7.31
C ASN A 112 1.27 15.02 6.68
N LYS A 113 2.39 14.71 6.02
CA LYS A 113 3.18 15.70 5.29
C LYS A 113 2.51 16.12 3.97
N ILE A 114 1.86 15.19 3.28
CA ILE A 114 1.06 15.44 2.06
C ILE A 114 -0.07 16.44 2.34
N GLU A 115 -0.79 16.24 3.44
CA GLU A 115 -1.96 17.04 3.82
C GLU A 115 -1.61 18.51 4.08
N HIS A 116 -0.38 18.77 4.56
CA HIS A 116 0.04 20.11 4.96
C HIS A 116 1.00 20.78 3.98
N LYS A 117 1.48 20.10 2.93
CA LYS A 117 2.46 20.62 1.96
C LYS A 117 2.19 20.09 0.55
N SER A 118 2.25 20.97 -0.45
CA SER A 118 2.26 20.54 -1.86
C SER A 118 3.47 19.64 -2.10
N LEU A 119 3.24 18.37 -2.45
CA LEU A 119 4.34 17.48 -2.79
C LEU A 119 4.95 17.88 -4.14
N PRO A 120 6.28 17.97 -4.21
CA PRO A 120 6.98 17.80 -5.47
C PRO A 120 6.85 16.35 -5.94
N GLU A 121 7.19 16.11 -7.20
CA GLU A 121 7.16 14.80 -7.85
C GLU A 121 8.22 13.86 -7.23
N ILE A 122 7.88 13.21 -6.10
CA ILE A 122 8.72 12.23 -5.38
C ILE A 122 8.40 10.79 -5.80
N ASP A 123 7.60 10.62 -6.85
CA ASP A 123 6.98 9.37 -7.26
C ASP A 123 8.01 8.26 -7.44
N SER A 124 9.15 8.60 -8.05
CA SER A 124 10.27 7.68 -8.27
C SER A 124 10.97 7.26 -6.98
N ASN A 125 11.00 8.12 -5.96
CA ASN A 125 11.70 7.85 -4.69
C ASN A 125 10.93 6.87 -3.80
N ILE A 126 9.61 6.77 -3.96
CA ILE A 126 8.73 5.96 -3.11
C ILE A 126 7.99 4.85 -3.88
N PHE A 127 8.28 4.68 -5.18
CA PHE A 127 7.62 3.69 -6.03
C PHE A 127 7.65 2.29 -5.42
N GLY A 128 8.83 1.85 -4.95
CA GLY A 128 8.99 0.53 -4.33
C GLY A 128 8.11 0.35 -3.10
N GLU A 129 8.06 1.34 -2.20
CA GLU A 129 7.17 1.33 -1.04
C GLU A 129 5.70 1.33 -1.45
N CYS A 130 5.31 2.10 -2.48
CA CYS A 130 3.93 2.17 -2.99
C CYS A 130 3.48 0.81 -3.54
N GLN A 131 4.35 0.13 -4.29
CA GLN A 131 4.06 -1.19 -4.85
C GLN A 131 3.96 -2.24 -3.75
N SER A 132 4.86 -2.22 -2.75
CA SER A 132 4.76 -3.10 -1.57
C SER A 132 3.47 -2.85 -0.80
N LEU A 133 3.04 -1.60 -0.64
CA LEU A 133 1.79 -1.25 0.03
C LEU A 133 0.58 -1.93 -0.64
N LEU A 134 0.55 -1.98 -1.97
CA LEU A 134 -0.51 -2.63 -2.76
C LEU A 134 -0.45 -4.16 -2.65
N PHE A 135 0.72 -4.75 -2.83
CA PHE A 135 0.89 -6.19 -2.75
C PHE A 135 0.58 -6.74 -1.37
N ASN A 136 1.04 -6.07 -0.32
CA ASN A 136 0.72 -6.46 1.04
C ASN A 136 -0.78 -6.35 1.33
N PHE A 137 -1.47 -5.37 0.73
CA PHE A 137 -2.90 -5.18 0.89
C PHE A 137 -3.67 -6.35 0.29
N ASP A 138 -3.36 -6.68 -0.97
CA ASP A 138 -4.00 -7.79 -1.68
C ASP A 138 -3.71 -9.14 -0.99
N ASN A 139 -2.46 -9.39 -0.60
CA ASN A 139 -2.08 -10.59 0.15
C ASN A 139 -2.82 -10.70 1.49
N LEU A 140 -3.03 -9.59 2.20
CA LEU A 140 -3.79 -9.61 3.46
C LEU A 140 -5.28 -9.85 3.22
N ILE A 141 -5.86 -9.29 2.15
CA ILE A 141 -7.23 -9.58 1.73
C ILE A 141 -7.38 -11.08 1.44
N GLU A 142 -6.47 -11.66 0.66
CA GLU A 142 -6.49 -13.08 0.34
C GLU A 142 -6.46 -13.93 1.61
N LYS A 143 -5.53 -13.63 2.52
CA LYS A 143 -5.37 -14.33 3.79
C LYS A 143 -6.62 -14.25 4.66
N GLU A 144 -7.28 -13.09 4.71
CA GLU A 144 -8.40 -12.85 5.62
C GLU A 144 -9.77 -13.17 5.01
N PHE A 145 -9.96 -13.08 3.69
CA PHE A 145 -11.27 -13.21 3.05
C PHE A 145 -11.31 -14.22 1.91
N GLY A 146 -10.15 -14.67 1.43
CA GLY A 146 -9.99 -15.62 0.34
C GLY A 146 -9.85 -14.96 -1.03
N HIS A 147 -9.37 -15.76 -1.99
CA HIS A 147 -8.99 -15.33 -3.35
C HIS A 147 -10.02 -14.49 -4.10
N LYS A 148 -11.31 -14.76 -3.93
CA LYS A 148 -12.38 -14.06 -4.64
C LYS A 148 -12.49 -12.56 -4.34
N TYR A 149 -11.80 -12.07 -3.31
CA TYR A 149 -11.78 -10.65 -2.94
C TYR A 149 -10.47 -9.96 -3.35
N CYS A 150 -9.49 -10.69 -3.89
CA CYS A 150 -8.24 -10.11 -4.34
C CYS A 150 -8.51 -9.10 -5.47
N ILE A 151 -7.85 -7.95 -5.38
CA ILE A 151 -7.94 -6.88 -6.36
C ILE A 151 -7.05 -7.14 -7.58
N ARG A 152 -6.04 -8.01 -7.46
CA ARG A 152 -5.15 -8.39 -8.58
C ARG A 152 -5.91 -8.94 -9.79
N GLU A 153 -7.06 -9.59 -9.56
CA GLU A 153 -7.93 -10.11 -10.62
C GLU A 153 -8.59 -9.00 -11.46
N ALA A 154 -8.70 -7.80 -10.90
CA ALA A 154 -9.30 -6.64 -11.56
C ALA A 154 -8.25 -5.71 -12.21
N LEU A 155 -6.96 -5.94 -11.98
CA LEU A 155 -5.89 -5.05 -12.40
C LEU A 155 -5.07 -5.67 -13.53
N THR A 156 -5.08 -5.01 -14.70
CA THR A 156 -4.18 -5.35 -15.81
C THR A 156 -2.84 -4.64 -15.66
N PHE A 157 -1.76 -5.24 -16.15
CA PHE A 157 -0.47 -4.57 -16.24
C PHE A 157 -0.60 -3.30 -17.12
N SER A 158 -0.24 -2.14 -16.58
CA SER A 158 -0.38 -0.87 -17.28
C SER A 158 0.71 -0.70 -18.35
N LEU A 159 0.39 -0.03 -19.46
CA LEU A 159 1.41 0.42 -20.41
C LEU A 159 2.26 1.49 -19.72
N GLN A 160 3.57 1.25 -19.64
CA GLN A 160 4.50 2.13 -18.94
C GLN A 160 5.53 2.70 -19.90
N LEU A 161 5.72 4.02 -19.84
CA LEU A 161 6.87 4.70 -20.42
C LEU A 161 7.80 5.08 -19.28
N PHE A 162 9.07 4.70 -19.40
CA PHE A 162 10.07 5.11 -18.43
C PHE A 162 10.61 6.50 -18.79
N PRO A 163 10.57 7.47 -17.86
CA PRO A 163 11.18 8.77 -18.09
C PRO A 163 12.69 8.62 -18.27
N SER A 164 13.28 9.48 -19.09
CA SER A 164 14.74 9.51 -19.26
C SER A 164 15.44 9.85 -17.94
N THR A 165 16.69 9.39 -17.78
CA THR A 165 17.52 9.70 -16.61
C THR A 165 17.64 11.21 -16.37
N GLU A 166 17.66 12.00 -17.44
CA GLU A 166 17.67 13.47 -17.41
C GLU A 166 16.35 14.05 -16.86
N SER A 167 15.21 13.51 -17.28
CA SER A 167 13.88 13.91 -16.76
C SER A 167 13.77 13.61 -15.25
N LEU A 168 14.26 12.45 -14.81
CA LEU A 168 14.29 12.05 -13.40
C LEU A 168 15.19 12.98 -12.55
N THR A 169 16.37 13.34 -13.04
CA THR A 169 17.31 14.20 -12.31
C THR A 169 16.87 15.66 -12.24
N ASN A 170 16.18 16.17 -13.28
CA ASN A 170 15.64 17.53 -13.28
C ASN A 170 14.41 17.67 -12.37
N ALA A 171 13.57 16.64 -12.22
CA ALA A 171 12.45 16.65 -11.27
C ALA A 171 12.90 16.79 -9.79
N ILE A 172 14.08 16.25 -9.46
CA ILE A 172 14.65 16.30 -8.10
C ILE A 172 15.23 17.70 -7.78
N LYS A 173 15.59 18.49 -8.79
CA LYS A 173 16.41 19.70 -8.63
C LYS A 173 15.73 20.91 -7.99
N ILE A 174 14.42 20.91 -7.69
CA ILE A 174 13.74 22.17 -7.34
C ILE A 174 12.77 21.98 -6.17
N ASN A 175 12.96 22.80 -5.13
CA ASN A 175 12.09 23.13 -3.98
C ASN A 175 12.58 22.62 -2.59
N THR A 176 12.69 23.54 -1.62
CA THR A 176 13.02 23.26 -0.20
C THR A 176 11.99 22.32 0.46
N VAL A 177 10.75 22.30 -0.03
CA VAL A 177 9.72 21.34 0.38
C VAL A 177 10.11 19.91 -0.02
N ALA A 178 10.71 19.71 -1.20
CA ALA A 178 11.20 18.40 -1.65
C ALA A 178 12.26 17.86 -0.70
N GLN A 179 13.23 18.71 -0.33
CA GLN A 179 14.32 18.35 0.57
C GLN A 179 13.81 17.90 1.95
N ASN A 180 12.80 18.59 2.50
CA ASN A 180 12.21 18.18 3.77
C ASN A 180 11.55 16.79 3.70
N ILE A 181 10.95 16.43 2.57
CA ILE A 181 10.32 15.12 2.36
C ILE A 181 11.40 14.06 2.13
N LEU A 182 12.41 14.35 1.31
CA LEU A 182 13.55 13.45 1.10
C LEU A 182 14.30 13.15 2.41
N ASN A 183 14.54 14.19 3.23
CA ASN A 183 15.14 14.02 4.56
C ASN A 183 14.27 13.15 5.46
N PHE A 184 12.95 13.32 5.42
CA PHE A 184 12.05 12.42 6.14
C PHE A 184 12.16 10.98 5.63
N ILE A 185 12.16 10.75 4.31
CA ILE A 185 12.28 9.42 3.71
C ILE A 185 13.57 8.74 4.18
N ASN A 186 14.69 9.45 4.06
CA ASN A 186 16.00 8.95 4.46
C ASN A 186 16.05 8.66 5.97
N ASN A 187 15.59 9.60 6.81
CA ASN A 187 15.57 9.41 8.27
C ASN A 187 14.68 8.25 8.69
N TYR A 188 13.52 8.05 8.05
CA TYR A 188 12.66 6.91 8.34
C TYR A 188 13.35 5.60 7.96
N ARG A 189 13.93 5.53 6.75
CA ARG A 189 14.68 4.34 6.28
C ARG A 189 15.85 4.02 7.21
N SER A 190 16.59 5.01 7.70
CA SER A 190 17.68 4.79 8.67
C SER A 190 17.22 4.35 10.05
N SER A 191 15.94 4.54 10.40
CA SER A 191 15.39 4.18 11.72
C SER A 191 14.90 2.73 11.82
N ILE A 192 14.81 2.02 10.69
CA ILE A 192 14.37 0.62 10.63
C ILE A 192 15.55 -0.31 10.38
N SER A 193 15.43 -1.56 10.83
CA SER A 193 16.52 -2.55 10.70
C SER A 193 16.80 -2.94 9.24
N SER A 194 18.04 -3.33 8.94
CA SER A 194 18.45 -3.75 7.59
C SER A 194 17.57 -4.89 7.03
N ASN A 195 17.22 -5.86 7.88
CA ASN A 195 16.32 -6.96 7.51
C ASN A 195 14.94 -6.49 7.03
N VAL A 196 14.44 -5.38 7.59
CA VAL A 196 13.19 -4.76 7.16
C VAL A 196 13.39 -4.06 5.82
N ILE A 197 14.46 -3.26 5.67
CA ILE A 197 14.77 -2.51 4.44
C ILE A 197 14.94 -3.42 3.23
N GLU A 198 15.60 -4.56 3.43
CA GLU A 198 15.89 -5.54 2.38
C GLU A 198 14.65 -6.39 2.01
N SER A 199 13.59 -6.32 2.81
CA SER A 199 12.37 -7.06 2.54
C SER A 199 11.56 -6.43 1.41
N GLY A 200 11.19 -7.23 0.40
CA GLY A 200 10.23 -6.82 -0.64
C GLY A 200 8.84 -6.46 -0.10
N GLN A 201 8.52 -6.84 1.14
CA GLN A 201 7.30 -6.41 1.84
C GLN A 201 7.41 -4.98 2.39
N TYR A 202 8.62 -4.45 2.56
CA TYR A 202 8.83 -3.05 2.92
C TYR A 202 8.93 -2.16 1.67
N SER A 203 9.77 -2.53 0.71
CA SER A 203 9.93 -1.81 -0.56
C SER A 203 10.23 -2.79 -1.70
N PHE A 204 9.42 -2.72 -2.75
CA PHE A 204 9.50 -3.58 -3.92
C PHE A 204 10.64 -3.14 -4.82
N LYS A 205 11.40 -4.12 -5.32
CA LYS A 205 12.42 -3.93 -6.34
C LYS A 205 12.20 -4.96 -7.44
N ALA A 206 12.19 -4.49 -8.68
CA ALA A 206 12.12 -5.36 -9.85
C ALA A 206 13.04 -4.85 -10.95
N PHE A 207 13.51 -5.80 -11.74
CA PHE A 207 14.19 -5.55 -13.00
C PHE A 207 13.31 -6.10 -14.11
N LEU A 208 13.05 -5.28 -15.12
CA LEU A 208 12.34 -5.68 -16.32
C LEU A 208 13.39 -6.06 -17.36
N ILE A 209 13.39 -7.31 -17.79
CA ILE A 209 14.26 -7.81 -18.85
C ILE A 209 13.40 -7.98 -20.09
N GLN A 210 13.74 -7.29 -21.17
CA GLN A 210 13.11 -7.54 -22.46
C GLN A 210 13.67 -8.83 -23.04
N VAL A 211 12.78 -9.78 -23.31
CA VAL A 211 13.11 -11.05 -23.96
C VAL A 211 12.53 -11.06 -25.37
N SER A 212 13.12 -11.84 -26.28
CA SER A 212 12.53 -12.09 -27.60
C SER A 212 11.17 -12.78 -27.46
N ASN A 213 10.24 -12.54 -28.41
CA ASN A 213 8.95 -13.22 -28.40
C ASN A 213 9.14 -14.74 -28.29
N HIS A 214 8.66 -15.31 -27.18
CA HIS A 214 8.74 -16.74 -26.92
C HIS A 214 7.89 -17.49 -27.96
N GLN A 215 8.36 -18.66 -28.43
CA GLN A 215 7.62 -19.46 -29.43
C GLN A 215 6.38 -20.17 -28.88
N SER A 216 6.17 -20.16 -27.55
CA SER A 216 5.03 -20.84 -26.93
C SER A 216 3.76 -19.99 -27.02
N ARG A 217 2.65 -20.63 -27.39
CA ARG A 217 1.33 -19.99 -27.52
C ARG A 217 0.75 -19.47 -26.20
N ASP A 218 1.28 -19.93 -25.07
CA ASP A 218 0.82 -19.59 -23.71
C ASP A 218 1.72 -18.57 -23.00
N ALA A 219 2.69 -17.97 -23.70
CA ALA A 219 3.56 -16.96 -23.09
C ALA A 219 2.79 -15.66 -22.80
N LEU A 220 2.61 -15.34 -21.51
CA LEU A 220 2.09 -14.04 -21.09
C LEU A 220 3.05 -12.91 -21.51
N PRO A 221 2.55 -11.76 -22.00
CA PRO A 221 3.38 -10.62 -22.40
C PRO A 221 4.27 -10.05 -21.28
N VAL A 222 3.87 -10.23 -20.02
CA VAL A 222 4.65 -9.85 -18.84
C VAL A 222 4.57 -11.00 -17.85
N GLN A 223 5.74 -11.47 -17.39
CA GLN A 223 5.84 -12.51 -16.36
C GLN A 223 6.69 -12.00 -15.20
N PHE A 224 6.19 -12.20 -13.99
CA PHE A 224 6.97 -11.97 -12.78
C PHE A 224 7.64 -13.27 -12.37
N ILE A 225 8.97 -13.30 -12.47
CA ILE A 225 9.79 -14.41 -12.01
C ILE A 225 10.50 -13.95 -10.74
N GLN A 226 10.37 -14.73 -9.67
CA GLN A 226 11.12 -14.45 -8.44
C GLN A 226 12.58 -14.85 -8.66
N TRP A 227 13.50 -13.96 -8.27
CA TRP A 227 14.93 -14.11 -8.54
C TRP A 227 15.51 -15.42 -7.98
N ASP A 228 15.10 -15.79 -6.77
CA ASP A 228 15.48 -17.02 -6.07
C ASP A 228 14.99 -18.31 -6.76
N LYS A 229 14.06 -18.18 -7.71
CA LYS A 229 13.52 -19.29 -8.51
C LYS A 229 14.09 -19.35 -9.92
N LEU A 230 14.99 -18.44 -10.29
CA LEU A 230 15.71 -18.51 -11.56
C LEU A 230 16.79 -19.61 -11.45
N SER A 231 16.54 -20.74 -12.10
CA SER A 231 17.59 -21.73 -12.35
C SER A 231 18.49 -21.27 -13.52
N PRO A 232 19.79 -21.64 -13.55
CA PRO A 232 20.68 -21.30 -14.68
C PRO A 232 20.19 -21.85 -16.03
N THR A 233 19.29 -22.83 -16.01
CA THR A 233 18.70 -23.47 -17.19
C THR A 233 17.33 -22.90 -17.57
N SER A 234 16.85 -21.87 -16.87
CA SER A 234 15.59 -21.21 -17.20
C SER A 234 15.81 -20.40 -18.48
N THR A 235 15.44 -20.96 -19.63
CA THR A 235 15.39 -20.19 -20.89
C THR A 235 14.40 -19.04 -20.71
N LEU A 236 14.94 -17.82 -20.66
CA LEU A 236 14.22 -16.55 -20.75
C LEU A 236 13.99 -16.19 -22.22
#